data_AF-A0A1I2QWX1-F1
#
_entry.id   AF-A0A1I2QWX1-F1
#
_cell.length_a   1.000
_cell.length_b   1.000
_cell.length_c   1.000
_cell.angle_alpha   90.00
_cell.angle_beta   90.00
_cell.angle_gamma   90.00
#
_symmetry.space_group_name_H-M   'P 1'
#
loop_
_entity.id
_entity.type
_entity.pdbx_description
1 polymer ?
#
loop_
_entity_poly.entity_id
_entity_poly.type
_entity_poly.pdbx_seq_one_letter_code
_entity_poly.pdbx_strand_id
1 'polypeptide(L)'
;MHRTCNPTQEWGDIMTELKFALSIEEAADYTGIGRNTLRNLVEWEKLPILRVGRKILIRRERLDEFLILNEGKDLRDRHAVKAVKGNLKNE
;
A
#
# COMPACT_ATOMS: atom_id res chain seq x y z
N MET A 1 44.09 12.55 12.23
CA MET A 1 43.29 12.44 10.99
C MET A 1 41.84 12.23 11.39
N HIS A 2 41.08 13.32 11.51
CA HIS A 2 39.67 13.27 11.86
C HIS A 2 38.88 12.78 10.64
N ARG A 3 38.26 11.60 10.74
CA ARG A 3 37.13 11.24 9.88
C ARG A 3 35.87 11.70 10.60
N THR A 4 35.38 12.88 10.25
CA THR A 4 34.02 13.29 10.59
C THR A 4 33.07 12.50 9.69
N CYS A 5 32.56 11.38 10.19
CA CYS A 5 31.39 10.75 9.60
C CYS A 5 30.19 11.64 9.97
N ASN A 6 29.62 12.31 8.97
CA ASN A 6 28.35 13.05 9.08
C ASN A 6 27.20 12.04 9.28
N PRO A 7 26.46 12.06 10.40
CA PRO A 7 25.23 11.29 10.53
C PRO A 7 24.05 12.16 10.09
N THR A 8 23.89 12.36 8.79
CA THR A 8 22.71 13.06 8.23
C THR A 8 21.97 12.26 7.17
N GLN A 9 22.22 10.95 7.09
CA GLN A 9 21.46 10.03 6.23
C GLN A 9 20.49 9.11 6.99
N GLU A 10 20.16 9.42 8.24
CA GLU A 10 19.18 8.64 9.03
C GLU A 10 17.79 9.33 9.12
N TRP A 11 17.64 10.52 8.54
CA TRP A 11 16.39 11.29 8.53
C TRP A 11 15.61 11.21 7.21
N GLY A 12 16.18 10.53 6.20
CA GLY A 12 15.49 10.27 4.93
C GLY A 12 14.42 9.17 5.04
N ASP A 13 14.55 8.28 6.02
CA ASP A 13 13.64 7.14 6.21
C ASP A 13 12.44 7.48 7.10
N ILE A 14 12.57 8.45 8.03
CA ILE A 14 11.48 8.89 8.93
C ILE A 14 10.38 9.66 8.15
N MET A 15 10.72 10.31 7.03
CA MET A 15 9.74 10.97 6.16
C MET A 15 8.88 9.98 5.35
N THR A 16 9.29 8.71 5.27
CA THR A 16 8.54 7.65 4.57
C THR A 16 7.44 7.06 5.45
N GLU A 17 7.55 7.19 6.77
CA GLU A 17 6.47 6.86 7.69
C GLU A 17 5.32 7.88 7.59
N LEU A 18 5.57 9.17 7.35
CA LEU A 18 4.50 10.18 7.45
C LEU A 18 3.44 10.18 6.32
N LYS A 19 3.57 9.35 5.27
CA LYS A 19 2.51 9.10 4.28
C LYS A 19 2.25 7.60 4.09
N PHE A 20 1.84 6.93 5.16
CA PHE A 20 1.48 5.50 5.19
C PHE A 20 0.35 5.07 4.22
N ALA A 21 -0.43 6.00 3.65
CA ALA A 21 -1.60 5.66 2.84
C ALA A 21 -1.55 6.35 1.47
N LEU A 22 -1.71 5.54 0.42
CA LEU A 22 -1.67 5.91 -0.99
C LEU A 22 -3.10 6.01 -1.53
N SER A 23 -3.38 7.02 -2.34
CA SER A 23 -4.60 7.08 -3.16
C SER A 23 -4.60 5.96 -4.21
N ILE A 24 -5.75 5.69 -4.82
CA ILE A 24 -5.84 4.71 -5.94
C ILE A 24 -4.88 5.03 -7.07
N GLU A 25 -4.67 6.33 -7.37
CA GLU A 25 -3.72 6.77 -8.40
C GLU A 25 -2.29 6.49 -7.98
N GLU A 26 -1.89 6.93 -6.79
CA GLU A 26 -0.55 6.69 -6.25
C GLU A 26 -0.23 5.18 -6.13
N ALA A 27 -1.21 4.36 -5.74
CA ALA A 27 -1.08 2.91 -5.72
C ALA A 27 -0.92 2.30 -7.12
N ALA A 28 -1.56 2.88 -8.13
CA ALA A 28 -1.40 2.44 -9.52
C ALA A 28 0.01 2.74 -10.04
N ASP A 29 0.51 3.95 -9.77
CA ASP A 29 1.88 4.34 -10.12
C ASP A 29 2.93 3.53 -9.34
N TYR A 30 2.65 3.19 -8.09
CA TYR A 30 3.55 2.40 -7.25
C TYR A 30 3.65 0.93 -7.68
N THR A 31 2.52 0.29 -7.98
CA THR A 31 2.46 -1.16 -8.24
C THR A 31 2.45 -1.52 -9.72
N GLY A 32 2.20 -0.55 -10.61
CA GLY A 32 1.94 -0.79 -12.02
C GLY A 32 0.57 -1.43 -12.31
N ILE A 33 -0.28 -1.63 -11.29
CA ILE A 33 -1.63 -2.17 -11.46
C ILE A 33 -2.56 -1.05 -11.93
N GLY A 34 -3.35 -1.32 -12.98
CA GLY A 34 -4.32 -0.37 -13.49
C GLY A 34 -5.35 0.07 -12.44
N ARG A 35 -5.70 1.37 -12.45
CA ARG A 35 -6.68 2.00 -11.53
C ARG A 35 -8.03 1.27 -11.46
N ASN A 36 -8.47 0.69 -12.58
CA ASN A 36 -9.72 -0.07 -12.62
C ASN A 36 -9.62 -1.39 -11.84
N THR A 37 -8.50 -2.09 -11.96
CA THR A 37 -8.23 -3.31 -11.18
C THR A 37 -8.15 -2.97 -9.69
N LEU A 38 -7.46 -1.89 -9.30
CA LEU A 38 -7.42 -1.45 -7.90
C LEU A 38 -8.82 -1.12 -7.36
N ARG A 39 -9.67 -0.47 -8.17
CA ARG A 39 -11.07 -0.21 -7.79
C ARG A 39 -11.85 -1.51 -7.59
N ASN A 40 -11.70 -2.49 -8.48
CA ASN A 40 -12.33 -3.80 -8.36
C ASN A 40 -11.84 -4.55 -7.12
N LEU A 41 -10.53 -4.52 -6.83
CA LEU A 41 -9.94 -5.17 -5.65
C LEU A 41 -10.47 -4.57 -4.33
N VAL A 42 -10.70 -3.25 -4.32
CA VAL A 42 -11.35 -2.56 -3.21
C VAL A 42 -12.82 -2.93 -3.10
N GLU A 43 -13.56 -2.96 -4.23
CA GLU A 43 -14.97 -3.36 -4.27
C GLU A 43 -15.18 -4.81 -3.84
N TRP A 44 -14.23 -5.69 -4.14
CA TRP A 44 -14.23 -7.09 -3.72
C TRP A 44 -13.74 -7.29 -2.28
N GLU A 45 -13.46 -6.21 -1.55
CA GLU A 45 -12.96 -6.20 -0.17
C GLU A 45 -11.67 -7.03 -0.01
N LYS A 46 -10.86 -7.12 -1.07
CA LYS A 46 -9.58 -7.83 -1.05
C LYS A 46 -8.45 -6.99 -0.47
N LEU A 47 -8.59 -5.66 -0.58
CA LEU A 47 -7.67 -4.67 -0.03
C LEU A 47 -8.34 -3.86 1.07
N PRO A 48 -7.69 -3.66 2.23
CA PRO A 48 -8.22 -2.80 3.27
C PRO A 48 -8.10 -1.33 2.86
N ILE A 49 -9.22 -0.61 2.88
CA ILE A 49 -9.27 0.81 2.56
C ILE A 49 -9.48 1.69 3.79
N LEU A 50 -8.92 2.89 3.72
CA LEU A 50 -9.21 4.01 4.61
C LEU A 50 -10.02 5.03 3.81
N ARG A 51 -11.24 5.30 4.28
CA ARG A 51 -12.07 6.37 3.72
C ARG A 51 -11.75 7.66 4.47
N VAL A 52 -11.25 8.65 3.75
CA VAL A 52 -11.01 10.00 4.27
C VAL A 52 -11.91 10.97 3.50
N GLY A 53 -13.05 11.30 4.09
CA GLY A 53 -14.11 12.05 3.41
C GLY A 53 -14.60 11.32 2.16
N ARG A 54 -14.39 11.94 0.99
CA ARG A 54 -14.74 11.36 -0.34
C ARG A 54 -13.61 10.57 -0.98
N LYS A 55 -12.40 10.60 -0.41
CA LYS A 55 -11.22 9.95 -0.97
C LYS A 55 -11.06 8.55 -0.38
N ILE A 56 -10.56 7.64 -1.21
CA ILE A 56 -10.20 6.27 -0.83
C ILE A 56 -8.67 6.20 -0.81
N LEU A 57 -8.12 5.81 0.34
CA LEU A 57 -6.70 5.59 0.56
C LEU A 57 -6.46 4.12 0.91
N ILE A 58 -5.33 3.58 0.49
CA ILE A 58 -4.86 2.22 0.75
C ILE A 58 -3.56 2.32 1.53
N ARG A 59 -3.45 1.64 2.67
CA ARG A 59 -2.19 1.63 3.41
C ARG A 59 -1.12 0.92 2.60
N ARG A 60 0.05 1.54 2.46
CA ARG A 60 1.19 1.01 1.71
C ARG A 60 1.60 -0.37 2.21
N GLU A 61 1.79 -0.53 3.51
CA GLU A 61 2.14 -1.83 4.12
C GLU A 61 1.18 -2.96 3.74
N ARG A 62 -0.13 -2.65 3.67
CA ARG A 62 -1.15 -3.64 3.31
C ARG A 62 -1.18 -3.93 1.82
N LEU A 63 -0.85 -2.92 1.00
CA LEU A 63 -0.68 -3.08 -0.42
C LEU A 63 0.53 -3.96 -0.72
N ASP A 64 1.66 -3.75 -0.03
CA ASP A 64 2.85 -4.59 -0.15
C ASP A 64 2.58 -6.03 0.27
N GLU A 65 1.95 -6.25 1.42
CA GLU A 65 1.53 -7.59 1.87
C GLU A 65 0.62 -8.27 0.83
N PHE A 66 -0.28 -7.50 0.21
CA PHE A 66 -1.19 -8.00 -0.81
C PHE A 66 -0.45 -8.44 -2.08
N LEU A 67 0.54 -7.68 -2.52
CA LEU A 67 1.33 -8.03 -3.70
C LEU A 67 2.11 -9.32 -3.47
N ILE A 68 2.77 -9.45 -2.32
CA ILE A 68 3.52 -10.65 -1.95
C ILE A 68 2.57 -11.86 -1.86
N LEU A 69 1.41 -11.70 -1.22
CA LEU A 69 0.44 -12.78 -1.06
C LEU A 69 -0.18 -13.24 -2.39
N ASN A 70 -0.22 -12.35 -3.39
CA ASN A 70 -0.83 -12.57 -4.70
C ASN A 70 0.17 -12.60 -5.85
N GLU A 71 1.45 -12.81 -5.55
CA GLU A 71 2.47 -12.99 -6.57
C GLU A 71 2.10 -14.15 -7.50
N GLY A 72 2.17 -13.92 -8.80
CA GLY A 72 1.80 -14.90 -9.83
C GLY A 72 0.30 -15.18 -9.97
N LYS A 73 -0.59 -14.45 -9.30
CA LYS A 73 -2.05 -14.60 -9.47
C LYS A 73 -2.63 -13.57 -10.42
N ASP A 74 -3.69 -13.96 -11.12
CA ASP A 74 -4.46 -13.00 -11.91
C ASP A 74 -5.31 -12.11 -11.00
N LEU A 75 -4.93 -10.83 -10.91
CA LEU A 75 -5.63 -9.83 -10.11
C LEU A 75 -7.00 -9.44 -10.67
N ARG A 76 -7.34 -9.91 -11.87
CA ARG A 76 -8.65 -9.70 -12.51
C ARG A 76 -9.66 -10.79 -12.15
N ASP A 77 -9.21 -11.92 -11.60
CA ASP A 77 -10.10 -12.98 -11.12
C ASP A 77 -10.32 -12.86 -9.60
N ARG A 78 -11.55 -12.51 -9.22
CA ARG A 78 -11.97 -12.39 -7.83
C ARG A 78 -11.74 -13.65 -7.00
N HIS A 79 -11.79 -14.84 -7.61
CA HIS A 79 -11.64 -16.12 -6.91
C HIS A 79 -10.17 -16.48 -6.69
N ALA A 80 -9.30 -16.15 -7.65
CA ALA A 80 -7.86 -16.35 -7.53
C ALA A 80 -7.23 -15.42 -6.48
N VAL A 81 -7.71 -14.18 -6.37
CA VAL A 81 -7.14 -13.16 -5.48
C VAL A 81 -7.43 -13.47 -4.01
N LYS A 82 -6.37 -13.53 -3.20
CA LYS A 82 -6.44 -13.60 -1.73
C LYS A 82 -6.61 -12.21 -1.13
N ALA A 83 -7.50 -12.10 -0.16
CA ALA A 83 -7.73 -10.85 0.57
C ALA A 83 -6.67 -10.64 1.65
N VAL A 84 -6.20 -9.40 1.80
CA VAL A 84 -5.44 -8.95 2.97
C VAL A 84 -6.42 -8.39 3.99
N LYS A 85 -6.42 -8.94 5.20
CA LYS A 85 -7.27 -8.43 6.28
C LYS A 85 -6.65 -7.18 6.89
N GLY A 86 -7.42 -6.10 6.95
CA GLY A 86 -7.05 -4.94 7.75
C GLY A 86 -7.21 -5.27 9.24
N ASN A 87 -6.11 -5.30 10.00
CA ASN A 87 -6.22 -5.18 11.45
C ASN A 87 -6.57 -3.72 11.78
N LEU A 88 -7.87 -3.42 11.85
CA LEU A 88 -8.35 -2.22 12.53
C LEU A 88 -8.30 -2.50 14.04
N LYS A 89 -7.09 -2.61 14.61
CA LYS A 89 -6.92 -2.43 16.05
C LYS A 89 -6.84 -0.93 16.29
N ASN A 90 -8.00 -0.31 16.48
CA ASN A 90 -8.05 0.92 17.25
C ASN A 90 -7.98 0.47 18.71
N GLU A 91 -6.78 0.34 19.26
CA GLU A 91 -6.56 0.39 20.72
C GLU A 91 -6.13 1.80 21.08
#